data_AF-A0A7J7GLT3-F1
#
_entry.id   AF-A0A7J7GLT3-F1
#
_cell.length_a   1.000
_cell.length_b   1.000
_cell.length_c   1.000
_cell.angle_alpha   90.00
_cell.angle_beta   90.00
_cell.angle_gamma   90.00
#
_symmetry.space_group_name_H-M   'P 1'
#
loop_
_entity.id
_entity.type
_entity.pdbx_description
1 polymer ?
#
loop_
_entity_poly.entity_id
_entity_poly.type
_entity_poly.pdbx_seq_one_letter_code
_entity_poly.pdbx_strand_id
1 'polypeptide(L)'
;MYWAKKILEWTSGPKDALAISIYLNDKYEIGRRDPNGYVGCMWSICGVHDQGWQERPVFGKIRYMNYTSCKRKFDVDGYIAYVKRLVGEIKKRKAETLLNEKKKELRI
;
A
#
# COMPACT_ATOMS: atom_id res chain seq x y z
N MET A 1 5.58 -1.71 4.84
CA MET A 1 6.97 -1.98 4.41
C MET A 1 7.13 -2.09 2.89
N TYR A 2 6.81 -3.22 2.24
CA TYR A 2 7.14 -3.44 0.81
C TYR A 2 6.57 -2.36 -0.12
N TRP A 3 5.27 -2.05 0.01
CA TRP A 3 4.58 -1.06 -0.80
C TRP A 3 5.21 0.35 -0.71
N ALA A 4 5.45 0.88 0.50
CA ALA A 4 6.03 2.22 0.68
C ALA A 4 7.46 2.29 0.13
N LYS A 5 8.24 1.20 0.24
CA LYS A 5 9.58 1.12 -0.37
C LYS A 5 9.53 1.13 -1.90
N LYS A 6 8.48 0.57 -2.52
CA LYS A 6 8.28 0.65 -3.97
C LYS A 6 7.85 2.04 -4.42
N ILE A 7 7.10 2.78 -3.59
CA ILE A 7 6.84 4.20 -3.86
C ILE A 7 8.16 4.98 -3.87
N LEU A 8 9.06 4.75 -2.91
CA LEU A 8 10.40 5.37 -2.94
C LEU A 8 11.20 5.00 -4.20
N GLU A 9 11.15 3.75 -4.65
CA GLU A 9 11.88 3.31 -5.85
C GLU A 9 11.37 3.95 -7.15
N TRP A 10 10.09 4.32 -7.22
CA TRP A 10 9.41 4.73 -8.45
C TRP A 10 8.92 6.18 -8.44
N THR A 11 9.45 7.00 -7.54
CA THR A 11 9.15 8.44 -7.48
C THR A 11 10.43 9.26 -7.63
N SER A 12 10.27 10.54 -7.95
CA SER A 12 11.36 11.50 -8.16
C SER A 12 12.29 11.65 -6.96
N GLY A 13 11.78 11.43 -5.75
CA GLY A 13 12.58 11.52 -4.55
C GLY A 13 11.83 11.17 -3.26
N PRO A 14 12.55 11.14 -2.12
CA PRO A 14 12.01 10.66 -0.86
C PRO A 14 10.90 11.56 -0.28
N LYS A 15 10.92 12.87 -0.55
CA LYS A 15 9.88 13.80 -0.10
C LYS A 15 8.53 13.46 -0.75
N ASP A 16 8.52 13.26 -2.07
CA ASP A 16 7.32 12.91 -2.82
C ASP A 16 6.85 11.50 -2.44
N ALA A 17 7.79 10.56 -2.30
CA ALA A 17 7.48 9.21 -1.85
C ALA A 17 6.76 9.18 -0.49
N LEU A 18 7.25 10.00 0.45
CA LEU A 18 6.69 10.10 1.79
C LEU A 18 5.30 10.73 1.77
N ALA A 19 5.12 11.83 1.03
CA ALA A 19 3.83 12.49 0.88
C ALA A 19 2.77 11.56 0.27
N ILE A 20 3.13 10.84 -0.80
CA ILE A 20 2.25 9.87 -1.44
C ILE A 20 1.90 8.72 -0.49
N SER A 21 2.90 8.20 0.25
CA SER A 21 2.68 7.09 1.18
C SER A 21 1.76 7.48 2.33
N ILE A 22 1.99 8.65 2.95
CA ILE A 22 1.12 9.15 4.02
C ILE A 22 -0.30 9.37 3.49
N TYR A 23 -0.45 10.03 2.33
CA TYR A 23 -1.75 10.28 1.73
C TYR A 23 -2.56 9.00 1.49
N LEU A 24 -1.94 8.00 0.87
CA LEU A 24 -2.61 6.74 0.56
C LEU A 24 -2.95 5.95 1.82
N ASN A 25 -2.04 5.92 2.81
CA ASN A 25 -2.29 5.30 4.10
C ASN A 25 -3.48 5.96 4.82
N ASP A 26 -3.45 7.28 4.97
CA ASP A 26 -4.48 8.05 5.67
C ASP A 26 -5.82 8.08 4.92
N LYS A 27 -5.84 7.81 3.61
CA LYS A 27 -7.07 7.77 2.82
C LYS A 27 -7.78 6.43 2.86
N TYR A 28 -7.04 5.32 2.88
CA TYR A 28 -7.61 4.00 2.60
C TYR A 28 -7.62 3.05 3.80
N GLU A 29 -6.61 3.09 4.67
CA GLU A 29 -6.55 2.20 5.84
C GLU A 29 -7.76 2.40 6.77
N ILE A 30 -8.12 1.42 7.59
CA ILE A 30 -9.28 1.57 8.51
C ILE A 30 -8.92 2.39 9.76
N GLY A 31 -7.67 2.33 10.23
CA GLY A 31 -7.12 3.08 11.36
C GLY A 31 -6.37 4.36 10.96
N ARG A 32 -6.97 5.17 10.06
CA ARG A 32 -6.34 6.35 9.41
C ARG A 32 -5.81 7.38 10.40
N ARG A 33 -4.82 8.17 9.95
CA ARG A 33 -4.27 9.33 10.69
C ARG A 33 -3.77 8.92 12.09
N ASP A 34 -3.10 7.79 12.12
CA ASP A 34 -2.56 7.19 13.34
C ASP A 34 -1.03 7.37 13.37
N PRO A 35 -0.43 7.66 14.53
CA PRO A 35 1.02 7.79 14.66
C PRO A 35 1.80 6.60 14.11
N ASN A 36 1.29 5.37 14.21
CA ASN A 36 1.95 4.19 13.65
C ASN A 36 1.98 4.21 12.11
N GLY A 37 0.99 4.82 11.46
CA GLY A 37 0.99 5.03 10.01
C GLY A 37 2.12 5.97 9.56
N TYR A 38 2.29 7.09 10.26
CA TYR A 38 3.39 8.04 10.01
C TYR A 38 4.75 7.39 10.26
N VAL A 39 4.93 6.76 11.43
CA VAL A 39 6.19 6.09 11.79
C VAL A 39 6.47 4.92 10.85
N GLY A 40 5.45 4.17 10.41
CA GLY A 40 5.60 3.08 9.44
C GLY A 40 6.05 3.55 8.05
N CYS A 41 5.55 4.71 7.59
CA CYS A 41 6.01 5.34 6.36
C CYS A 41 7.46 5.85 6.51
N MET A 42 7.77 6.51 7.62
CA MET A 42 9.11 7.01 7.93
C MET A 42 10.14 5.90 8.09
N TRP A 43 9.79 4.78 8.72
CA TRP A 43 10.64 3.58 8.78
C TRP A 43 10.92 3.04 7.36
N SER A 44 9.89 3.02 6.51
CA SER A 44 10.01 2.46 5.16
C SER A 44 10.86 3.32 4.23
N ILE A 45 10.71 4.65 4.29
CA ILE A 45 11.29 5.59 3.32
C ILE A 45 12.55 6.27 3.86
N CYS A 46 12.55 6.67 5.13
CA CYS A 46 13.63 7.41 5.77
C CYS A 46 14.47 6.56 6.73
N GLY A 47 14.10 5.30 6.99
CA GLY A 47 14.86 4.40 7.86
C GLY A 47 14.74 4.72 9.35
N VAL A 48 13.70 5.46 9.77
CA VAL A 48 13.45 5.75 11.20
C VAL A 48 13.30 4.44 11.97
N HIS A 49 14.04 4.29 13.07
CA HIS A 49 14.13 3.05 13.88
C HIS A 49 14.67 1.82 13.12
N ASP A 50 15.32 2.00 11.97
CA ASP A 50 16.09 0.96 11.29
C ASP A 50 17.58 1.33 11.27
N GLN A 51 18.42 0.34 10.98
CA GLN A 51 19.85 0.54 10.75
C GLN A 51 20.16 0.82 9.28
N GLY A 52 21.38 1.26 9.00
CA GLY A 52 21.90 1.38 7.63
C GLY A 52 22.18 0.01 6.98
N TRP A 53 21.93 -0.09 5.68
CA TRP A 53 22.16 -1.29 4.86
C TRP A 53 23.17 -1.01 3.75
N GLN A 54 23.55 -2.06 3.02
CA GLN A 54 24.41 -1.94 1.84
C GLN A 54 23.85 -0.91 0.86
N GLU A 55 24.71 0.01 0.42
CA GLU A 55 24.33 1.12 -0.43
C GLU A 55 23.88 0.64 -1.82
N ARG A 56 22.79 1.24 -2.33
CA ARG A 56 22.21 0.93 -3.64
C ARG A 56 21.73 2.21 -4.33
N PRO A 57 21.69 2.23 -5.68
CA PRO A 57 21.05 3.31 -6.41
C PRO A 57 19.61 3.53 -5.92
N VAL A 58 19.19 4.80 -5.92
CA VAL A 58 17.87 5.28 -5.42
C VAL A 58 17.72 5.19 -3.90
N PHE A 59 18.01 4.05 -3.29
CA PHE A 59 17.79 3.83 -1.85
C PHE A 59 18.90 4.36 -0.95
N GLY A 60 20.10 4.57 -1.46
CA GLY A 60 21.29 4.78 -0.62
C GLY A 60 21.41 3.60 0.36
N LYS A 61 21.49 3.89 1.66
CA LYS A 61 21.58 2.89 2.74
C LYS A 61 20.24 2.45 3.34
N ILE A 62 19.12 2.87 2.77
CA ILE A 62 17.80 2.44 3.24
C ILE A 62 17.60 0.95 2.94
N ARG A 63 17.02 0.21 3.89
CA ARG A 63 16.74 -1.23 3.72
C ARG A 63 15.95 -1.49 2.44
N TYR A 64 16.53 -2.27 1.53
CA TYR A 64 15.90 -2.64 0.27
C TYR A 64 14.97 -3.86 0.41
N MET A 65 13.88 -3.89 -0.36
CA MET A 65 13.00 -5.05 -0.49
C MET A 65 12.63 -5.26 -1.96
N ASN A 66 12.71 -6.50 -2.45
CA ASN A 66 12.39 -6.85 -3.83
C ASN A 66 11.45 -8.06 -3.95
N TYR A 67 10.87 -8.21 -5.13
CA TYR A 67 9.89 -9.24 -5.44
C TYR A 67 10.44 -10.65 -5.24
N THR A 68 11.66 -10.92 -5.72
CA THR A 68 12.32 -12.23 -5.57
C THR A 68 12.48 -12.62 -4.10
N SER A 69 12.81 -11.66 -3.21
CA SER A 69 12.89 -11.93 -1.77
C SER A 69 11.53 -12.18 -1.15
N CYS A 70 10.47 -11.52 -1.61
CA CYS A 70 9.11 -11.83 -1.16
C CYS A 70 8.70 -13.26 -1.56
N LYS A 71 8.99 -13.68 -2.80
CA LYS A 71 8.71 -15.04 -3.28
C LYS A 71 9.40 -16.13 -2.45
N ARG A 72 10.59 -15.86 -1.92
CA ARG A 72 11.29 -16.79 -1.01
C ARG A 72 10.68 -16.85 0.39
N LYS A 73 9.87 -15.86 0.79
CA LYS A 73 9.33 -15.74 2.15
C LYS A 73 7.88 -16.19 2.29
N PHE A 74 7.07 -16.05 1.24
CA PHE A 74 5.67 -16.47 1.25
C PHE A 74 5.15 -16.68 -0.17
N ASP A 75 3.98 -17.31 -0.28
CA ASP A 75 3.27 -17.48 -1.55
C ASP A 75 2.71 -16.15 -2.08
N VAL A 76 3.52 -15.46 -2.89
CA VAL A 76 3.18 -14.19 -3.52
C VAL A 76 2.04 -14.36 -4.52
N ASP A 77 2.02 -15.45 -5.27
CA ASP A 77 1.04 -15.66 -6.33
C ASP A 77 -0.34 -15.97 -5.72
N GLY A 78 -0.38 -16.72 -4.61
CA GLY A 78 -1.56 -16.89 -3.78
C GLY A 78 -2.09 -15.59 -3.18
N TYR A 79 -1.21 -14.72 -2.65
CA TYR A 79 -1.61 -13.40 -2.16
C TYR A 79 -2.22 -12.53 -3.28
N ILE A 80 -1.62 -12.52 -4.47
CA ILE A 80 -2.16 -11.79 -5.63
C ILE A 80 -3.55 -12.33 -6.02
N ALA A 81 -3.72 -13.65 -6.07
CA ALA A 81 -5.00 -14.28 -6.37
C ALA A 81 -6.07 -13.92 -5.33
N TYR A 82 -5.70 -13.95 -4.05
CA TYR A 82 -6.57 -13.55 -2.94
C TYR A 82 -7.06 -12.10 -3.08
N VAL A 83 -6.15 -11.15 -3.30
CA VAL A 83 -6.50 -9.73 -3.45
C VAL A 83 -7.37 -9.50 -4.70
N LYS A 84 -7.08 -10.17 -5.83
CA LYS A 84 -7.90 -10.10 -7.04
C LYS A 84 -9.34 -10.54 -6.78
N ARG A 85 -9.53 -11.66 -6.08
CA ARG A 85 -10.86 -12.15 -5.69
C ARG A 85 -11.58 -11.15 -4.80
N LEU A 86 -10.92 -10.65 -3.76
CA LEU A 86 -11.49 -9.69 -2.81
C LEU A 86 -11.95 -8.40 -3.50
N VAL A 87 -11.14 -7.85 -4.41
CA VAL A 87 -11.51 -6.67 -5.20
C VAL A 87 -12.68 -6.95 -6.13
N GLY A 88 -12.71 -8.13 -6.76
CA GLY A 88 -13.82 -8.56 -7.62
C GLY A 88 -15.15 -8.63 -6.85
N GLU A 89 -15.14 -9.24 -5.67
CA GLU A 89 -16.31 -9.36 -4.79
C GLU A 89 -16.80 -7.98 -4.30
N ILE A 90 -15.90 -7.09 -3.89
CA ILE A 90 -16.26 -5.72 -3.45
C ILE A 90 -16.92 -4.94 -4.59
N LYS A 91 -16.37 -5.02 -5.81
CA LYS A 91 -16.95 -4.35 -6.98
C LYS A 91 -18.34 -4.87 -7.31
N LYS A 92 -18.54 -6.19 -7.25
CA LYS A 92 -19.86 -6.83 -7.46
C LYS A 92 -20.88 -6.33 -6.42
N ARG A 93 -20.53 -6.39 -5.13
CA ARG A 93 -21.40 -5.91 -4.05
C ARG A 93 -21.77 -4.43 -4.22
N LYS A 94 -20.81 -3.58 -4.54
CA LYS A 94 -21.07 -2.15 -4.78
C LYS A 94 -22.04 -1.92 -5.94
N ALA A 95 -21.89 -2.68 -7.03
CA ALA A 95 -22.81 -2.60 -8.17
C ALA A 95 -24.24 -3.06 -7.81
N GLU A 96 -24.37 -4.13 -7.02
CA GLU A 96 -25.66 -4.62 -6.53
C GLU A 96 -26.33 -3.61 -5.59
N THR A 97 -25.58 -2.98 -4.68
CA THR A 97 -26.09 -1.92 -3.79
C THR A 97 -26.62 -0.73 -4.60
N LEU A 98 -25.84 -0.22 -5.55
CA LEU A 98 -26.25 0.91 -6.40
C LEU A 98 -27.50 0.59 -7.24
N LEU A 99 -27.62 -0.64 -7.73
CA LEU A 99 -28.81 -1.09 -8.46
C LEU A 99 -30.05 -1.12 -7.57
N ASN A 100 -29.90 -1.58 -6.32
CA ASN A 100 -31.00 -1.64 -5.36
C ASN A 100 -31.44 -0.23 -4.90
N GLU A 101 -30.49 0.69 -4.70
CA GLU A 101 -30.78 2.09 -4.39
C GLU A 101 -31.60 2.76 -5.52
N LYS A 102 -31.16 2.62 -6.78
CA LYS A 102 -31.91 3.12 -7.94
C LYS A 102 -33.31 2.52 -8.05
N LYS A 103 -33.47 1.22 -7.82
CA LYS A 103 -34.79 0.57 -7.83
C LYS A 103 -35.71 1.10 -6.74
N LYS A 104 -35.17 1.54 -5.59
CA LYS A 104 -35.94 2.13 -4.50
C LYS A 104 -36.41 3.54 -4.86
N GLU A 105 -35.56 4.35 -5.48
CA GLU A 105 -35.89 5.69 -5.97
C GLU A 105 -36.99 5.66 -7.04
N LEU A 106 -36.95 4.70 -7.96
CA LEU A 106 -37.97 4.51 -9.01
C LEU A 106 -39.34 4.02 -8.52
N ARG A 107 -39.45 3.61 -7.25
CA ARG A 107 -40.69 3.10 -6.63
C ARG A 107 -41.38 4.12 -5.72
N ILE A 108 -40.82 5.32 -5.60
CA ILE A 108 -41.40 6.50 -4.93
C ILE A 108 -41.93 7.42 -6.03
#